data_AF-A0AAX6BST3-F1
#
_entry.id   AF-A0AAX6BST3-F1
#
_cell.length_a   1.000
_cell.length_b   1.000
_cell.length_c   1.000
_cell.angle_alpha   90.00
_cell.angle_beta   90.00
_cell.angle_gamma   90.00
#
_symmetry.space_group_name_H-M   'P 1'
#
loop_
_entity.id
_entity.type
_entity.pdbx_description
1 polymer ?
#
loop_
_entity_poly.entity_id
_entity_poly.type
_entity_poly.pdbx_seq_one_letter_code
_entity_poly.pdbx_strand_id
1 'polypeptide(L)'
;MKRKGILLLLMMIMVLLLSSCWSKKELTDLAIVSAMGVDKTEDGRYTVTLQIINPGNVAGGLVGGGSTQSPPVTIYWDSGDNLVEASRRASTRISRRVYYAHTNLLVIGEKLAREDGMNVLIDAFDRDPDFRATATMVIANHTSAADLVKTLTPVDKIPANKVLKTLEFTERKWGENVKVSLQDVMMGLESPGGKAVVGGFRMVGDHKQGRTLENLQESAPEATLRASGIAVLKQGKLVDWLYGKTARGTVWILNKIQGTDINIDWGGKKEAIAYQTVRQKTSLSAQIKNGKPHISVHTRVEGDIGEMEVPVDITNPNVITKIEHSVRQEIKKELQKAIKHAQKDKTDIFGFGEVLHQSRPNEWTKIKSEWNDVYFPKSKIDITVEAYVRRAGLRNKSFLSGVKENYK
;
A
#
# COMPACT_ATOMS: atom_id res chain seq x y z
N MET A 1 25.96 -68.93 0.11
CA MET A 1 26.45 -67.83 0.97
C MET A 1 26.46 -66.46 0.27
N LYS A 2 26.86 -66.36 -1.02
CA LYS A 2 26.93 -65.07 -1.76
C LYS A 2 25.61 -64.29 -1.88
N ARG A 3 24.45 -64.95 -2.09
CA ARG A 3 23.12 -64.27 -2.15
C ARG A 3 22.67 -63.69 -0.81
N LYS A 4 22.97 -64.35 0.32
CA LYS A 4 22.63 -63.84 1.66
C LYS A 4 23.48 -62.61 2.03
N GLY A 5 24.75 -62.59 1.62
CA GLY A 5 25.62 -61.42 1.78
C GLY A 5 25.19 -60.20 0.96
N ILE A 6 24.73 -60.41 -0.29
CA ILE A 6 24.19 -59.33 -1.13
C ILE A 6 22.89 -58.78 -0.54
N LEU A 7 21.99 -59.64 -0.04
CA LEU A 7 20.76 -59.21 0.63
C LEU A 7 21.03 -58.41 1.91
N LEU A 8 22.02 -58.83 2.72
CA LEU A 8 22.46 -58.08 3.91
C LEU A 8 23.07 -56.72 3.55
N LEU A 9 23.88 -56.66 2.50
CA LEU A 9 24.46 -55.40 2.00
C LEU A 9 23.37 -54.44 1.49
N LEU A 10 22.38 -54.96 0.75
CA LEU A 10 21.29 -54.18 0.18
C LEU A 10 20.35 -53.65 1.28
N MET A 11 20.11 -54.45 2.32
CA MET A 11 19.35 -54.06 3.50
C MET A 11 20.10 -53.00 4.33
N MET A 12 21.43 -53.09 4.43
CA MET A 12 22.27 -52.09 5.10
C MET A 12 22.30 -50.75 4.34
N ILE A 13 22.34 -50.80 3.00
CA ILE A 13 22.23 -49.61 2.13
C ILE A 13 20.85 -48.95 2.27
N MET A 14 19.76 -49.74 2.36
CA MET A 14 18.43 -49.19 2.62
C MET A 14 18.38 -48.44 3.96
N VAL A 15 18.93 -49.00 5.05
CA VAL A 15 18.94 -48.32 6.36
C VAL A 15 19.69 -46.99 6.33
N LEU A 16 20.77 -46.88 5.54
CA LEU A 16 21.49 -45.61 5.36
C LEU A 16 20.65 -44.57 4.60
N LEU A 17 19.80 -45.00 3.66
CA LEU A 17 18.90 -44.14 2.89
C LEU A 17 17.63 -43.71 3.68
N LEU A 18 17.32 -44.33 4.82
CA LEU A 18 16.20 -43.93 5.69
C LEU A 18 16.50 -42.76 6.65
N SER A 19 17.71 -42.18 6.63
CA SER A 19 18.11 -41.07 7.52
C SER A 19 17.60 -39.67 7.10
N SER A 20 16.55 -39.59 6.27
CA SER A 20 16.13 -38.37 5.55
C SER A 20 15.46 -37.27 6.40
N CYS A 21 15.22 -37.48 7.70
CA CYS A 21 14.55 -36.48 8.56
C CYS A 21 15.51 -35.51 9.31
N TRP A 22 16.77 -35.35 8.88
CA TRP A 22 17.74 -34.49 9.58
C TRP A 22 17.34 -32.99 9.55
N SER A 23 16.70 -32.51 8.48
CA SER A 23 16.46 -31.07 8.27
C SER A 23 15.09 -30.56 8.76
N LYS A 24 14.41 -31.26 9.68
CA LYS A 24 13.09 -30.85 10.15
C LYS A 24 13.18 -29.58 11.01
N LYS A 25 12.43 -28.56 10.63
CA LYS A 25 12.20 -27.35 11.44
C LYS A 25 10.81 -27.46 12.07
N GLU A 26 10.74 -27.72 13.36
CA GLU A 26 9.45 -27.81 14.07
C GLU A 26 8.89 -26.43 14.33
N LEU A 27 7.57 -26.28 14.25
CA LEU A 27 6.88 -25.00 14.46
C LEU A 27 7.16 -24.41 15.86
N THR A 28 7.35 -25.28 16.86
CA THR A 28 7.65 -24.91 18.25
C THR A 28 9.00 -24.23 18.41
N ASP A 29 9.93 -24.49 17.48
CA ASP A 29 11.32 -24.02 17.55
C ASP A 29 11.53 -22.74 16.73
N LEU A 30 10.47 -22.25 16.08
CA LEU A 30 10.48 -21.06 15.25
C LEU A 30 9.89 -19.85 15.97
N ALA A 31 10.58 -18.72 15.83
CA ALA A 31 10.08 -17.39 16.11
C ALA A 31 9.55 -16.80 14.79
N ILE A 32 8.25 -16.90 14.58
CA ILE A 32 7.59 -16.48 13.33
C ILE A 32 7.48 -14.95 13.30
N VAL A 33 8.29 -14.32 12.45
CA VAL A 33 8.23 -12.88 12.21
C VAL A 33 7.06 -12.59 11.28
N SER A 34 6.22 -11.62 11.67
CA SER A 34 5.04 -11.19 10.90
C SER A 34 5.20 -9.79 10.31
N ALA A 35 5.92 -8.92 11.01
CA ALA A 35 6.33 -7.61 10.54
C ALA A 35 7.76 -7.30 10.98
N MET A 36 8.44 -6.50 10.16
CA MET A 36 9.75 -5.94 10.47
C MET A 36 9.71 -4.43 10.24
N GLY A 37 10.04 -3.67 11.28
CA GLY A 37 10.23 -2.23 11.23
C GLY A 37 11.70 -1.90 11.14
N VAL A 38 12.06 -0.92 10.31
CA VAL A 38 13.43 -0.42 10.19
C VAL A 38 13.43 1.09 10.34
N ASP A 39 14.06 1.56 11.41
CA ASP A 39 14.27 2.98 11.67
C ASP A 39 15.75 3.34 11.55
N LYS A 40 16.05 4.62 11.31
CA LYS A 40 17.39 5.17 11.39
C LYS A 40 17.52 6.01 12.65
N THR A 41 18.56 5.73 13.42
CA THR A 41 18.88 6.42 14.67
C THR A 41 19.49 7.81 14.41
N GLU A 42 19.67 8.62 15.47
CA GLU A 42 20.32 9.93 15.37
C GLU A 42 21.81 9.81 15.02
N ASP A 43 22.49 8.79 15.54
CA ASP A 43 23.88 8.45 15.29
C ASP A 43 24.12 7.72 13.96
N GLY A 44 23.08 7.56 13.13
CA GLY A 44 23.20 7.03 11.76
C GLY A 44 23.16 5.50 11.65
N ARG A 45 23.01 4.78 12.76
CA ARG A 45 22.79 3.32 12.79
C ARG A 45 21.35 2.94 12.46
N TYR A 46 21.13 1.68 12.14
CA TYR A 46 19.81 1.13 11.86
C TYR A 46 19.24 0.41 13.07
N THR A 47 17.99 0.69 13.43
CA THR A 47 17.23 -0.09 14.41
C THR A 47 16.25 -1.01 13.69
N VAL A 48 16.39 -2.31 13.92
CA VAL A 48 15.45 -3.33 13.44
C VAL A 48 14.48 -3.67 14.58
N THR A 49 13.18 -3.65 14.29
CA THR A 49 12.10 -4.07 15.21
C THR A 49 11.36 -5.27 14.62
N LEU A 50 11.38 -6.41 15.30
CA LEU A 50 10.77 -7.67 14.88
C LEU A 50 9.47 -7.91 15.67
N GLN A 51 8.36 -8.13 14.95
CA GLN A 51 7.09 -8.57 15.54
C GLN A 51 6.92 -10.07 15.39
N ILE A 52 7.07 -10.79 16.50
CA ILE A 52 6.97 -12.24 16.57
C ILE A 52 5.57 -12.61 17.04
N ILE A 53 4.90 -13.49 16.30
CA ILE A 53 3.56 -13.97 16.68
C ILE A 53 3.67 -14.87 17.91
N ASN A 54 2.74 -14.71 18.87
CA ASN A 54 2.52 -15.64 19.98
C ASN A 54 1.27 -16.51 19.68
N PRO A 55 1.42 -17.73 19.12
CA PRO A 55 0.27 -18.49 18.61
C PRO A 55 -0.80 -18.80 19.67
N GLY A 56 -0.40 -19.06 20.92
CA GLY A 56 -1.32 -19.33 22.03
C GLY A 56 -2.27 -18.18 22.35
N ASN A 57 -1.82 -16.94 22.15
CA ASN A 57 -2.61 -15.74 22.45
C ASN A 57 -3.45 -15.27 21.23
N VAL A 58 -3.11 -15.74 20.03
CA VAL A 58 -3.89 -15.48 18.82
C VAL A 58 -5.14 -16.37 18.76
N ALA A 59 -5.01 -17.65 19.11
CA ALA A 59 -6.09 -18.65 19.02
C ALA A 59 -7.16 -18.55 20.12
N GLY A 60 -6.89 -17.90 21.25
CA GLY A 60 -7.85 -17.76 22.36
C GLY A 60 -9.01 -16.82 22.03
N GLY A 61 -10.23 -17.35 21.92
CA GLY A 61 -11.45 -16.54 21.74
C GLY A 61 -11.78 -15.66 22.95
N LEU A 62 -12.67 -14.68 22.76
CA LEU A 62 -13.26 -13.80 23.80
C LEU A 62 -14.17 -14.54 24.81
N VAL A 63 -14.03 -15.85 24.96
CA VAL A 63 -14.92 -16.69 25.78
C VAL A 63 -14.12 -17.33 26.90
N GLY A 64 -14.30 -16.81 28.11
CA GLY A 64 -13.79 -17.42 29.35
C GLY A 64 -13.17 -16.40 30.29
N GLY A 65 -13.89 -16.06 31.36
CA GLY A 65 -13.52 -15.03 32.32
C GLY A 65 -12.14 -15.22 32.96
N GLY A 66 -11.52 -14.08 33.29
CA GLY A 66 -10.50 -13.98 34.34
C GLY A 66 -9.06 -14.37 34.00
N SER A 67 -8.70 -14.62 32.73
CA SER A 67 -7.29 -14.81 32.36
C SER A 67 -6.68 -13.50 31.85
N THR A 68 -5.57 -13.08 32.46
CA THR A 68 -4.76 -11.94 32.03
C THR A 68 -4.40 -12.11 30.55
N GLN A 69 -5.00 -11.30 29.67
CA GLN A 69 -4.73 -11.37 28.24
C GLN A 69 -3.26 -11.06 27.99
N SER A 70 -2.50 -12.07 27.62
CA SER A 70 -1.11 -11.87 27.19
C SER A 70 -1.10 -11.32 25.76
N PRO A 71 -0.14 -10.44 25.40
CA PRO A 71 -0.08 -9.87 24.05
C PRO A 71 -0.02 -10.93 22.94
N PRO A 72 -0.77 -10.77 21.84
CA PRO A 72 -0.77 -11.69 20.70
C PRO A 72 0.55 -11.69 19.91
N VAL A 73 1.42 -10.73 20.18
CA VAL A 73 2.76 -10.58 19.58
C VAL A 73 3.78 -10.20 20.65
N THR A 74 5.04 -10.57 20.42
CA THR A 74 6.19 -10.11 21.21
C THR A 74 7.12 -9.31 20.31
N ILE A 75 7.67 -8.22 20.83
CA ILE A 75 8.55 -7.32 20.07
C ILE A 75 9.99 -7.44 20.57
N TYR A 76 10.92 -7.71 19.64
CA TYR A 76 12.36 -7.64 19.88
C TYR A 76 12.99 -6.63 18.93
N TRP A 77 13.91 -5.80 19.41
CA TRP A 77 14.49 -4.75 18.58
C TRP A 77 15.90 -4.42 19.02
N ASP A 78 16.82 -4.20 18.08
CA ASP A 78 18.20 -3.82 18.37
C ASP A 78 18.77 -2.94 17.26
N SER A 79 19.92 -2.32 17.53
CA SER A 79 20.59 -1.44 16.58
C SER A 79 21.96 -1.97 16.16
N GLY A 80 22.33 -1.73 14.91
CA GLY A 80 23.62 -2.10 14.33
C GLY A 80 24.00 -1.17 13.19
N ASP A 81 25.23 -1.28 12.73
CA ASP A 81 25.77 -0.41 11.65
C ASP A 81 25.17 -0.78 10.29
N ASN A 82 24.61 -1.98 10.17
CA ASN A 82 23.83 -2.45 9.03
C ASN A 82 22.65 -3.33 9.48
N LEU A 83 21.72 -3.58 8.55
CA LEU A 83 20.47 -4.30 8.81
C LEU A 83 20.69 -5.75 9.27
N VAL A 84 21.70 -6.42 8.71
CA VAL A 84 22.04 -7.81 9.06
C VAL A 84 22.57 -7.88 10.49
N GLU A 85 23.44 -6.96 10.88
CA GLU A 85 23.95 -6.86 12.24
C GLU A 85 22.85 -6.51 13.24
N ALA A 86 22.02 -5.50 12.94
CA ALA A 86 20.89 -5.10 13.80
C ALA A 86 19.91 -6.27 14.01
N SER A 87 19.57 -6.98 12.93
CA SER A 87 18.76 -8.21 12.96
C SER A 87 19.40 -9.31 13.82
N ARG A 88 20.72 -9.55 13.64
CA ARG A 88 21.45 -10.55 14.41
C ARG A 88 21.53 -10.20 15.89
N ARG A 89 21.75 -8.93 16.24
CA ARG A 89 21.72 -8.45 17.64
C ARG A 89 20.33 -8.64 18.25
N ALA A 90 19.26 -8.27 17.54
CA ALA A 90 17.89 -8.52 17.99
C ALA A 90 17.63 -10.01 18.25
N SER A 91 18.19 -10.89 17.41
CA SER A 91 18.05 -12.34 17.56
C SER A 91 18.66 -12.92 18.83
N THR A 92 19.64 -12.26 19.45
CA THR A 92 20.30 -12.75 20.68
C THR A 92 19.39 -12.85 21.90
N ARG A 93 18.25 -12.15 21.87
CA ARG A 93 17.22 -12.19 22.92
C ARG A 93 16.07 -13.16 22.61
N ILE A 94 16.13 -13.87 21.49
CA ILE A 94 15.09 -14.79 21.05
C ILE A 94 15.58 -16.22 21.29
N SER A 95 14.85 -16.99 22.11
CA SER A 95 15.19 -18.38 22.44
C SER A 95 14.86 -19.40 21.33
N ARG A 96 14.47 -18.92 20.15
CA ARG A 96 13.99 -19.70 19.00
C ARG A 96 14.65 -19.19 17.72
N ARG A 97 14.70 -20.04 16.70
CA ARG A 97 15.21 -19.65 15.39
C ARG A 97 14.26 -18.62 14.76
N VAL A 98 14.77 -17.44 14.45
CA VAL A 98 14.00 -16.39 13.75
C VAL A 98 13.64 -16.89 12.35
N TYR A 99 12.36 -16.77 11.99
CA TYR A 99 11.83 -17.26 10.73
C TYR A 99 11.15 -16.12 9.96
N TYR A 100 11.82 -15.65 8.91
CA TYR A 100 11.41 -14.47 8.12
C TYR A 100 10.42 -14.77 6.99
N ALA A 101 10.21 -16.04 6.62
CA ALA A 101 9.35 -16.40 5.48
C ALA A 101 7.86 -16.06 5.66
N HIS A 102 7.44 -15.66 6.85
CA HIS A 102 6.10 -15.15 7.15
C HIS A 102 6.04 -13.64 7.37
N THR A 103 7.14 -12.92 7.10
CA THR A 103 7.16 -11.46 7.19
C THR A 103 6.32 -10.88 6.06
N ASN A 104 5.08 -10.51 6.38
CA ASN A 104 4.13 -10.01 5.39
C ASN A 104 4.14 -8.48 5.30
N LEU A 105 4.76 -7.79 6.27
CA LEU A 105 4.83 -6.33 6.35
C LEU A 105 6.26 -5.85 6.64
N LEU A 106 6.75 -4.99 5.78
CA LEU A 106 7.95 -4.18 5.97
C LEU A 106 7.55 -2.73 6.25
N VAL A 107 7.99 -2.19 7.38
CA VAL A 107 7.74 -0.80 7.77
C VAL A 107 9.03 -0.02 7.77
N ILE A 108 9.10 1.04 7.00
CA ILE A 108 10.30 1.86 6.86
C ILE A 108 10.11 3.20 7.54
N GLY A 109 11.02 3.57 8.43
CA GLY A 109 11.01 4.86 9.10
C GLY A 109 11.20 6.00 8.10
N GLU A 110 10.45 7.09 8.26
CA GLU A 110 10.51 8.23 7.34
C GLU A 110 11.91 8.82 7.20
N LYS A 111 12.66 8.92 8.31
CA LYS A 111 14.05 9.41 8.30
C LYS A 111 14.94 8.58 7.39
N LEU A 112 14.86 7.25 7.51
CA LEU A 112 15.61 6.32 6.67
C LEU A 112 15.23 6.48 5.20
N ALA A 113 13.92 6.51 4.91
CA ALA A 113 13.41 6.65 3.55
C ALA A 113 13.86 7.97 2.88
N ARG A 114 14.01 9.06 3.65
CA ARG A 114 14.50 10.36 3.14
C ARG A 114 16.01 10.41 2.96
N GLU A 115 16.77 9.91 3.93
CA GLU A 115 18.23 10.06 3.95
C GLU A 115 18.93 9.02 3.09
N ASP A 116 18.69 7.73 3.34
CA ASP A 116 19.40 6.62 2.72
C ASP A 116 18.63 6.07 1.52
N GLY A 117 17.30 6.14 1.60
CA GLY A 117 16.40 5.64 0.59
C GLY A 117 16.19 4.13 0.64
N MET A 118 15.37 3.66 -0.28
CA MET A 118 14.90 2.29 -0.35
C MET A 118 15.96 1.30 -0.86
N ASN A 119 16.98 1.78 -1.58
CA ASN A 119 17.96 0.91 -2.23
C ASN A 119 18.77 0.08 -1.22
N VAL A 120 19.14 0.67 -0.07
CA VAL A 120 19.87 -0.03 0.99
C VAL A 120 19.02 -1.14 1.61
N LEU A 121 17.71 -0.90 1.74
CA LEU A 121 16.77 -1.89 2.27
C LEU A 121 16.54 -3.02 1.26
N ILE A 122 16.34 -2.67 0.00
CA ILE A 122 16.13 -3.63 -1.08
C ILE A 122 17.32 -4.58 -1.20
N ASP A 123 18.56 -4.08 -1.25
CA ASP A 123 19.75 -4.94 -1.35
C ASP A 123 19.88 -5.90 -0.16
N ALA A 124 19.55 -5.43 1.06
CA ALA A 124 19.59 -6.29 2.24
C ALA A 124 18.50 -7.38 2.23
N PHE A 125 17.27 -7.05 1.81
CA PHE A 125 16.15 -7.99 1.82
C PHE A 125 16.19 -8.98 0.65
N ASP A 126 16.60 -8.54 -0.54
CA ASP A 126 16.65 -9.40 -1.74
C ASP A 126 17.76 -10.47 -1.64
N ARG A 127 18.79 -10.23 -0.83
CA ARG A 127 19.86 -11.20 -0.56
C ARG A 127 19.50 -12.28 0.46
N ASP A 128 18.45 -12.10 1.25
CA ASP A 128 18.05 -13.06 2.29
C ASP A 128 17.10 -14.12 1.70
N PRO A 129 17.50 -15.41 1.64
CA PRO A 129 16.69 -16.46 1.04
C PRO A 129 15.39 -16.77 1.81
N ASP A 130 15.29 -16.38 3.08
CA ASP A 130 14.08 -16.55 3.88
C ASP A 130 13.10 -15.37 3.67
N PHE A 131 13.52 -14.25 3.07
CA PHE A 131 12.66 -13.08 2.86
C PHE A 131 11.86 -13.17 1.56
N ARG A 132 10.57 -12.82 1.62
CA ARG A 132 9.70 -12.85 0.43
C ARG A 132 9.57 -11.46 -0.17
N ALA A 133 9.89 -11.34 -1.46
CA ALA A 133 9.69 -10.09 -2.22
C ALA A 133 8.20 -9.67 -2.30
N THR A 134 7.26 -10.58 -2.00
CA THR A 134 5.83 -10.28 -1.92
C THR A 134 5.38 -9.61 -0.62
N ALA A 135 6.28 -9.42 0.36
CA ALA A 135 5.98 -8.67 1.57
C ALA A 135 5.52 -7.25 1.23
N THR A 136 4.42 -6.80 1.82
CA THR A 136 3.92 -5.43 1.62
C THR A 136 4.85 -4.45 2.29
N MET A 137 5.20 -3.38 1.60
CA MET A 137 6.08 -2.34 2.10
C MET A 137 5.29 -1.06 2.37
N VAL A 138 5.56 -0.42 3.50
CA VAL A 138 4.97 0.86 3.89
C VAL A 138 6.03 1.80 4.46
N ILE A 139 5.82 3.11 4.32
CA ILE A 139 6.64 4.11 5.02
C ILE A 139 5.83 4.68 6.19
N ALA A 140 6.48 4.79 7.34
CA ALA A 140 5.91 5.34 8.56
C ALA A 140 5.75 6.87 8.43
N ASN A 141 4.56 7.32 8.06
CA ASN A 141 4.24 8.73 7.82
C ASN A 141 4.15 9.49 9.17
N HIS A 142 5.09 10.39 9.42
CA HIS A 142 5.15 11.20 10.65
C HIS A 142 5.11 10.38 11.96
N THR A 143 5.66 9.17 11.94
CA THR A 143 5.79 8.27 13.10
C THR A 143 7.01 7.37 12.89
N SER A 144 7.49 6.65 13.91
CA SER A 144 8.55 5.64 13.71
C SER A 144 8.01 4.34 13.13
N ALA A 145 8.85 3.55 12.44
CA ALA A 145 8.48 2.21 12.05
C ALA A 145 8.19 1.32 13.28
N ALA A 146 8.96 1.51 14.35
CA ALA A 146 8.73 0.86 15.62
C ALA A 146 7.33 1.12 16.20
N ASP A 147 6.78 2.33 16.06
CA ASP A 147 5.41 2.65 16.53
C ASP A 147 4.38 1.76 15.84
N LEU A 148 4.44 1.66 14.51
CA LEU A 148 3.49 0.86 13.74
C LEU A 148 3.57 -0.64 14.06
N VAL A 149 4.77 -1.12 14.35
CA VAL A 149 5.03 -2.52 14.67
C VAL A 149 4.68 -2.86 16.13
N LYS A 150 4.77 -1.89 17.05
CA LYS A 150 4.51 -2.08 18.50
C LYS A 150 3.06 -1.84 18.90
N THR A 151 2.25 -1.18 18.07
CA THR A 151 0.87 -0.81 18.44
C THR A 151 -0.03 -2.03 18.49
N LEU A 152 -0.67 -2.28 19.61
CA LEU A 152 -1.67 -3.32 19.77
C LEU A 152 -3.01 -2.85 19.20
N THR A 153 -3.66 -3.73 18.43
CA THR A 153 -4.86 -3.39 17.66
C THR A 153 -6.04 -4.27 18.10
N PRO A 154 -7.22 -3.69 18.39
CA PRO A 154 -8.33 -4.43 19.03
C PRO A 154 -9.02 -5.43 18.11
N VAL A 155 -9.24 -5.08 16.83
CA VAL A 155 -9.98 -5.93 15.89
C VAL A 155 -9.09 -7.01 15.28
N ASP A 156 -7.97 -6.61 14.71
CA ASP A 156 -6.98 -7.52 14.16
C ASP A 156 -5.94 -7.81 15.23
N LYS A 157 -5.93 -9.01 15.83
CA LYS A 157 -5.01 -9.35 16.92
C LYS A 157 -3.53 -9.17 16.57
N ILE A 158 -3.15 -9.35 15.30
CA ILE A 158 -1.77 -9.15 14.84
C ILE A 158 -1.70 -7.77 14.17
N PRO A 159 -0.89 -6.82 14.67
CA PRO A 159 -0.84 -5.46 14.12
C PRO A 159 -0.44 -5.42 12.65
N ALA A 160 0.41 -6.34 12.20
CA ALA A 160 0.75 -6.48 10.77
C ALA A 160 -0.51 -6.67 9.91
N ASN A 161 -1.43 -7.53 10.34
CA ASN A 161 -2.68 -7.80 9.61
C ASN A 161 -3.59 -6.56 9.57
N LYS A 162 -3.61 -5.76 10.65
CA LYS A 162 -4.33 -4.47 10.66
C LYS A 162 -3.86 -3.56 9.54
N VAL A 163 -2.55 -3.38 9.41
CA VAL A 163 -1.93 -2.53 8.38
C VAL A 163 -2.28 -3.05 6.98
N LEU A 164 -2.03 -4.34 6.74
CA LEU A 164 -2.26 -4.99 5.44
C LEU A 164 -3.72 -4.89 4.98
N LYS A 165 -4.67 -5.23 5.85
CA LYS A 165 -6.11 -5.19 5.54
C LYS A 165 -6.60 -3.76 5.38
N THR A 166 -6.12 -2.82 6.20
CA THR A 166 -6.51 -1.40 6.10
C THR A 166 -6.00 -0.79 4.80
N LEU A 167 -4.76 -1.07 4.37
CA LEU A 167 -4.25 -0.61 3.08
C LEU A 167 -5.03 -1.18 1.91
N GLU A 168 -5.30 -2.50 1.92
CA GLU A 168 -6.10 -3.13 0.88
C GLU A 168 -7.51 -2.55 0.80
N PHE A 169 -8.17 -2.37 1.95
CA PHE A 169 -9.51 -1.79 1.99
C PHE A 169 -9.51 -0.34 1.52
N THR A 170 -8.58 0.48 1.98
CA THR A 170 -8.53 1.91 1.63
C THR A 170 -8.08 2.16 0.18
N GLU A 171 -7.17 1.36 -0.39
CA GLU A 171 -6.86 1.40 -1.83
C GLU A 171 -8.12 1.09 -2.65
N ARG A 172 -8.86 0.03 -2.27
CA ARG A 172 -10.03 -0.44 -3.02
C ARG A 172 -11.28 0.43 -2.85
N LYS A 173 -11.48 1.08 -1.69
CA LYS A 173 -12.72 1.79 -1.35
C LYS A 173 -12.61 3.31 -1.32
N TRP A 174 -11.45 3.85 -0.98
CA TRP A 174 -11.23 5.29 -0.94
C TRP A 174 -10.35 5.76 -2.10
N GLY A 175 -9.39 4.94 -2.52
CA GLY A 175 -8.48 5.25 -3.62
C GLY A 175 -7.44 6.31 -3.27
N GLU A 176 -7.17 6.58 -1.98
CA GLU A 176 -6.19 7.59 -1.55
C GLU A 176 -4.86 6.99 -1.05
N ASN A 177 -4.75 5.67 -1.02
CA ASN A 177 -3.55 4.95 -0.59
C ASN A 177 -3.24 3.85 -1.60
N VAL A 178 -1.99 3.39 -1.61
CA VAL A 178 -1.54 2.27 -2.46
C VAL A 178 -0.97 1.15 -1.60
N LYS A 179 -1.30 -0.08 -1.95
CA LYS A 179 -0.65 -1.30 -1.46
C LYS A 179 0.38 -1.73 -2.50
N VAL A 180 1.63 -1.82 -2.08
CA VAL A 180 2.77 -2.25 -2.91
C VAL A 180 3.61 -3.25 -2.13
N SER A 181 4.13 -4.26 -2.84
CA SER A 181 5.12 -5.20 -2.31
C SER A 181 6.55 -4.67 -2.47
N LEU A 182 7.51 -5.29 -1.78
CA LEU A 182 8.94 -5.07 -2.02
C LEU A 182 9.26 -5.23 -3.52
N GLN A 183 8.74 -6.28 -4.16
CA GLN A 183 8.90 -6.52 -5.60
C GLN A 183 8.34 -5.39 -6.46
N ASP A 184 7.16 -4.85 -6.14
CA ASP A 184 6.57 -3.72 -6.88
C ASP A 184 7.45 -2.47 -6.79
N VAL A 185 8.02 -2.21 -5.61
CA VAL A 185 8.93 -1.08 -5.39
C VAL A 185 10.23 -1.27 -6.17
N MET A 186 10.81 -2.48 -6.17
CA MET A 186 12.00 -2.82 -6.97
C MET A 186 11.75 -2.57 -8.46
N MET A 187 10.67 -3.14 -9.01
CA MET A 187 10.28 -2.93 -10.41
C MET A 187 10.04 -1.45 -10.72
N GLY A 188 9.42 -0.71 -9.79
CA GLY A 188 9.17 0.72 -9.95
C GLY A 188 10.43 1.59 -9.96
N LEU A 189 11.47 1.20 -9.21
CA LEU A 189 12.76 1.90 -9.18
C LEU A 189 13.62 1.60 -10.41
N GLU A 190 13.49 0.39 -10.96
CA GLU A 190 14.19 -0.03 -12.18
C GLU A 190 13.46 0.39 -13.47
N SER A 191 12.18 0.78 -13.36
CA SER A 191 11.36 1.15 -14.52
C SER A 191 11.90 2.40 -15.23
N PRO A 192 11.90 2.44 -16.58
CA PRO A 192 12.32 3.59 -17.36
C PRO A 192 11.56 4.87 -16.96
N GLY A 193 12.30 5.89 -16.52
CA GLY A 193 11.72 7.15 -16.04
C GLY A 193 11.30 7.15 -14.58
N GLY A 194 11.27 5.99 -13.92
CA GLY A 194 10.75 5.82 -12.56
C GLY A 194 9.26 5.51 -12.55
N LYS A 195 8.83 4.78 -11.52
CA LYS A 195 7.44 4.49 -11.18
C LYS A 195 7.34 4.03 -9.72
N ALA A 196 7.96 4.78 -8.82
CA ALA A 196 8.14 4.35 -7.44
C ALA A 196 7.27 5.17 -6.48
N VAL A 197 6.19 4.56 -6.01
CA VAL A 197 5.36 5.08 -4.92
C VAL A 197 5.16 4.01 -3.87
N VAL A 198 5.04 4.44 -2.61
CA VAL A 198 4.82 3.54 -1.47
C VAL A 198 3.66 4.05 -0.63
N GLY A 199 2.86 3.14 -0.08
CA GLY A 199 1.78 3.51 0.84
C GLY A 199 2.34 4.03 2.16
N GLY A 200 1.78 5.13 2.66
CA GLY A 200 2.07 5.62 4.00
C GLY A 200 1.14 5.00 5.04
N PHE A 201 1.65 4.79 6.24
CA PHE A 201 0.85 4.42 7.41
C PHE A 201 1.32 5.22 8.61
N ARG A 202 0.42 5.56 9.52
CA ARG A 202 0.76 6.33 10.73
C ARG A 202 0.02 5.83 11.94
N MET A 203 0.62 6.07 13.10
CA MET A 203 -0.09 6.03 14.37
C MET A 203 -0.78 7.39 14.59
N VAL A 204 -1.95 7.35 15.21
CA VAL A 204 -2.71 8.53 15.64
C VAL A 204 -3.12 8.29 17.09
N GLY A 205 -2.91 9.28 17.96
CA GLY A 205 -3.27 9.22 19.37
C GLY A 205 -2.05 9.07 20.30
N ASP A 206 -2.24 8.46 21.48
CA ASP A 206 -1.18 8.33 22.49
C ASP A 206 -0.24 7.14 22.20
N HIS A 207 1.01 7.45 21.83
CA HIS A 207 2.01 6.45 21.47
C HIS A 207 2.37 5.46 22.60
N LYS A 208 2.27 5.89 23.85
CA LYS A 208 2.56 5.02 25.00
C LYS A 208 1.38 4.08 25.22
N GLN A 209 0.15 4.61 25.24
CA GLN A 209 -1.05 3.81 25.47
C GLN A 209 -1.28 2.80 24.36
N GLY A 210 -0.98 3.13 23.11
CA GLY A 210 -1.13 2.20 21.98
C GLY A 210 -0.35 0.89 22.08
N ARG A 211 0.61 0.79 23.00
CA ARG A 211 1.46 -0.40 23.22
C ARG A 211 1.00 -1.24 24.42
N THR A 212 -0.09 -0.85 25.08
CA THR A 212 -0.59 -1.43 26.32
C THR A 212 -1.81 -2.32 26.05
N LEU A 213 -2.16 -3.18 27.01
CA LEU A 213 -3.34 -4.04 26.91
C LEU A 213 -4.63 -3.25 27.10
N GLU A 214 -4.56 -2.12 27.79
CA GLU A 214 -5.65 -1.18 28.02
C GLU A 214 -6.21 -0.67 26.67
N ASN A 215 -5.34 -0.38 25.69
CA ASN A 215 -5.74 0.01 24.33
C ASN A 215 -6.58 -1.07 23.60
N LEU A 216 -6.53 -2.34 24.03
CA LEU A 216 -7.37 -3.42 23.49
C LEU A 216 -8.75 -3.52 24.15
N GLN A 217 -8.90 -2.94 25.35
CA GLN A 217 -10.10 -3.08 26.19
C GLN A 217 -11.05 -1.90 26.04
N GLU A 218 -10.58 -0.78 25.47
CA GLU A 218 -11.38 0.41 25.24
C GLU A 218 -12.27 0.28 24.00
N SER A 219 -13.49 0.82 24.09
CA SER A 219 -14.41 0.91 22.95
C SER A 219 -13.96 1.95 21.91
N ALA A 220 -13.20 2.95 22.34
CA ALA A 220 -12.56 3.97 21.52
C ALA A 220 -11.07 4.04 21.92
N PRO A 221 -10.19 3.26 21.27
CA PRO A 221 -8.79 3.18 21.66
C PRO A 221 -8.07 4.54 21.57
N GLU A 222 -7.31 4.88 22.61
CA GLU A 222 -6.46 6.08 22.66
C GLU A 222 -5.40 6.13 21.55
N ALA A 223 -5.01 4.99 20.97
CA ALA A 223 -4.15 4.96 19.79
C ALA A 223 -4.61 3.97 18.73
N THR A 224 -4.59 4.45 17.48
CA THR A 224 -4.97 3.65 16.31
C THR A 224 -3.96 3.79 15.19
N LEU A 225 -3.91 2.77 14.33
CA LEU A 225 -3.11 2.80 13.12
C LEU A 225 -3.98 3.09 11.90
N ARG A 226 -3.53 4.00 11.03
CA ARG A 226 -4.29 4.50 9.88
C ARG A 226 -3.42 4.60 8.62
N ALA A 227 -3.99 4.27 7.46
CA ALA A 227 -3.38 4.56 6.16
C ALA A 227 -3.28 6.08 5.95
N SER A 228 -2.13 6.56 5.51
CA SER A 228 -1.85 7.99 5.45
C SER A 228 -0.91 8.35 4.30
N GLY A 229 -1.52 8.73 3.18
CA GLY A 229 -0.83 9.33 2.05
C GLY A 229 -0.05 8.33 1.21
N ILE A 230 0.52 8.86 0.13
CA ILE A 230 1.35 8.13 -0.82
C ILE A 230 2.71 8.81 -0.86
N ALA A 231 3.76 8.05 -0.54
CA ALA A 231 5.14 8.49 -0.62
C ALA A 231 5.60 8.56 -2.09
N VAL A 232 6.14 9.72 -2.47
CA VAL A 232 6.78 9.96 -3.77
C VAL A 232 8.26 9.64 -3.65
N LEU A 233 8.75 8.67 -4.43
CA LEU A 233 10.16 8.30 -4.41
C LEU A 233 10.90 8.82 -5.65
N LYS A 234 12.00 9.54 -5.44
CA LYS A 234 12.97 9.92 -6.48
C LYS A 234 14.28 9.21 -6.22
N GLN A 235 14.71 8.37 -7.17
CA GLN A 235 15.95 7.57 -7.06
C GLN A 235 16.03 6.74 -5.77
N GLY A 236 14.89 6.21 -5.31
CA GLY A 236 14.79 5.44 -4.08
C GLY A 236 14.58 6.27 -2.82
N LYS A 237 14.71 7.60 -2.85
CA LYS A 237 14.51 8.45 -1.67
C LYS A 237 13.13 9.07 -1.63
N LEU A 238 12.53 9.13 -0.44
CA LEU A 238 11.29 9.85 -0.18
C LEU A 238 11.52 11.36 -0.33
N VAL A 239 10.84 11.98 -1.30
CA VAL A 239 10.93 13.42 -1.54
C VAL A 239 9.66 14.15 -1.10
N ASP A 240 8.48 13.55 -1.24
CA ASP A 240 7.21 14.19 -0.88
C ASP A 240 6.10 13.20 -0.52
N TRP A 241 5.02 13.72 0.06
CA TRP A 241 3.79 13.00 0.39
C TRP A 241 2.58 13.55 -0.37
N LEU A 242 1.83 12.66 -1.01
CA LEU A 242 0.54 13.00 -1.62
C LEU A 242 -0.61 12.66 -0.67
N TYR A 243 -1.57 13.58 -0.56
CA TYR A 243 -2.77 13.42 0.27
C TYR A 243 -4.06 13.79 -0.48
N GLY A 244 -5.19 13.29 0.01
CA GLY A 244 -6.55 13.64 -0.45
C GLY A 244 -6.71 13.48 -1.97
N LYS A 245 -7.34 14.48 -2.60
CA LYS A 245 -7.56 14.52 -4.06
C LYS A 245 -6.29 14.38 -4.91
N THR A 246 -5.12 14.79 -4.42
CA THR A 246 -3.85 14.58 -5.15
C THR A 246 -3.46 13.10 -5.11
N ALA A 247 -3.55 12.46 -3.95
CA ALA A 247 -3.30 11.03 -3.81
C ALA A 247 -4.31 10.22 -4.65
N ARG A 248 -5.59 10.59 -4.59
CA ARG A 248 -6.64 9.95 -5.40
C ARG A 248 -6.40 10.06 -6.91
N GLY A 249 -6.00 11.26 -7.36
CA GLY A 249 -5.51 11.49 -8.73
C GLY A 249 -4.42 10.49 -9.14
N THR A 250 -3.46 10.21 -8.24
CA THR A 250 -2.41 9.23 -8.49
C THR A 250 -2.95 7.80 -8.63
N VAL A 251 -3.83 7.36 -7.74
CA VAL A 251 -4.40 6.00 -7.80
C VAL A 251 -5.31 5.81 -9.02
N TRP A 252 -6.00 6.86 -9.48
CA TRP A 252 -6.73 6.85 -10.77
C TRP A 252 -5.77 6.53 -11.93
N ILE A 253 -4.66 7.27 -12.04
CA ILE A 253 -3.68 7.12 -13.12
C ILE A 253 -3.02 5.74 -13.09
N LEU A 254 -2.68 5.25 -11.89
CA LEU A 254 -2.13 3.91 -11.68
C LEU A 254 -3.13 2.79 -11.93
N ASN A 255 -4.38 3.10 -12.29
CA ASN A 255 -5.43 2.12 -12.58
C ASN A 255 -5.68 1.15 -11.41
N LYS A 256 -5.66 1.68 -10.18
CA LYS A 256 -5.81 0.90 -8.94
C LYS A 256 -7.16 1.11 -8.23
N ILE A 257 -7.99 2.05 -8.69
CA ILE A 257 -9.29 2.32 -8.07
C ILE A 257 -10.30 1.24 -8.45
N GLN A 258 -10.85 0.59 -7.42
CA GLN A 258 -11.97 -0.35 -7.55
C GLN A 258 -13.29 0.22 -7.05
N GLY A 259 -13.23 1.24 -6.21
CA GLY A 259 -14.35 2.03 -5.71
C GLY A 259 -13.86 3.26 -4.97
N THR A 260 -14.65 4.33 -5.03
CA THR A 260 -14.44 5.61 -4.35
C THR A 260 -15.66 6.49 -4.57
N ASP A 261 -15.86 7.49 -3.70
CA ASP A 261 -16.93 8.45 -3.82
C ASP A 261 -16.41 9.77 -4.42
N ILE A 262 -17.12 10.24 -5.45
CA ILE A 262 -16.92 11.55 -6.07
C ILE A 262 -18.13 12.42 -5.75
N ASN A 263 -17.90 13.44 -4.93
CA ASN A 263 -18.92 14.42 -4.59
C ASN A 263 -18.90 15.56 -5.61
N ILE A 264 -20.08 15.92 -6.13
CA ILE A 264 -20.26 17.02 -7.07
C ILE A 264 -21.24 18.06 -6.53
N ASP A 265 -20.97 19.32 -6.85
CA ASP A 265 -21.87 20.43 -6.54
C ASP A 265 -23.10 20.38 -7.43
N TRP A 266 -24.28 20.66 -6.88
CA TRP A 266 -25.53 20.66 -7.64
C TRP A 266 -26.55 21.66 -7.09
N GLY A 267 -27.21 22.40 -7.99
CA GLY A 267 -28.30 23.31 -7.62
C GLY A 267 -27.92 24.37 -6.58
N GLY A 268 -26.66 24.83 -6.58
CA GLY A 268 -26.14 25.81 -5.61
C GLY A 268 -25.69 25.23 -4.27
N LYS A 269 -25.86 23.92 -4.03
CA LYS A 269 -25.35 23.22 -2.85
C LYS A 269 -24.04 22.50 -3.18
N LYS A 270 -23.05 22.65 -2.30
CA LYS A 270 -21.76 21.96 -2.42
C LYS A 270 -21.91 20.47 -2.09
N GLU A 271 -21.17 19.63 -2.80
CA GLU A 271 -21.11 18.17 -2.56
C GLU A 271 -22.49 17.50 -2.50
N ALA A 272 -23.46 18.06 -3.24
CA ALA A 272 -24.87 17.72 -3.11
C ALA A 272 -25.23 16.35 -3.71
N ILE A 273 -24.40 15.79 -4.58
CA ILE A 273 -24.58 14.44 -5.15
C ILE A 273 -23.31 13.63 -4.91
N ALA A 274 -23.46 12.47 -4.28
CA ALA A 274 -22.39 11.49 -4.12
C ALA A 274 -22.47 10.44 -5.23
N TYR A 275 -21.45 10.41 -6.10
CA TYR A 275 -21.29 9.40 -7.15
C TYR A 275 -20.34 8.31 -6.67
N GLN A 276 -20.84 7.08 -6.56
CA GLN A 276 -20.10 5.93 -6.08
C GLN A 276 -19.50 5.18 -7.28
N THR A 277 -18.18 5.23 -7.42
CA THR A 277 -17.49 4.47 -8.46
C THR A 277 -17.58 2.98 -8.18
N VAL A 278 -18.01 2.21 -9.17
CA VAL A 278 -18.07 0.73 -9.09
C VAL A 278 -17.06 0.06 -10.03
N ARG A 279 -16.63 0.77 -11.08
CA ARG A 279 -15.65 0.26 -12.03
C ARG A 279 -14.86 1.41 -12.64
N GLN A 280 -13.56 1.21 -12.76
CA GLN A 280 -12.70 2.11 -13.50
C GLN A 280 -11.68 1.36 -14.35
N LYS A 281 -11.30 2.00 -15.46
CA LYS A 281 -10.10 1.66 -16.23
C LYS A 281 -9.38 2.95 -16.63
N THR A 282 -8.07 3.00 -16.43
CA THR A 282 -7.18 3.99 -17.07
C THR A 282 -6.22 3.31 -18.03
N SER A 283 -6.03 3.93 -19.19
CA SER A 283 -5.03 3.57 -20.19
C SER A 283 -4.10 4.74 -20.45
N LEU A 284 -2.82 4.42 -20.64
CA LEU A 284 -1.75 5.38 -20.90
C LEU A 284 -1.21 5.12 -22.31
N SER A 285 -0.95 6.20 -23.04
CA SER A 285 -0.21 6.14 -24.31
C SER A 285 0.76 7.30 -24.42
N ALA A 286 1.87 7.09 -25.10
CA ALA A 286 2.89 8.11 -25.29
C ALA A 286 3.38 8.12 -26.73
N GLN A 287 3.67 9.32 -27.23
CA GLN A 287 4.27 9.55 -28.54
C GLN A 287 5.25 10.72 -28.45
N ILE A 288 6.08 10.90 -29.46
CA ILE A 288 6.89 12.10 -29.63
C ILE A 288 6.36 12.87 -30.84
N LYS A 289 6.02 14.14 -30.62
CA LYS A 289 5.56 15.08 -31.65
C LYS A 289 6.51 16.28 -31.64
N ASN A 290 7.13 16.57 -32.78
CA ASN A 290 8.10 17.66 -32.93
C ASN A 290 9.22 17.64 -31.86
N GLY A 291 9.78 16.45 -31.59
CA GLY A 291 10.84 16.26 -30.59
C GLY A 291 10.39 16.38 -29.13
N LYS A 292 9.09 16.54 -28.84
CA LYS A 292 8.55 16.65 -27.48
C LYS A 292 7.65 15.45 -27.13
N PRO A 293 7.78 14.88 -25.92
CA PRO A 293 6.86 13.85 -25.45
C PRO A 293 5.44 14.39 -25.33
N HIS A 294 4.50 13.58 -25.78
CA HIS A 294 3.08 13.82 -25.73
C HIS A 294 2.40 12.58 -25.15
N ILE A 295 1.80 12.74 -23.98
CA ILE A 295 1.24 11.64 -23.20
C ILE A 295 -0.27 11.82 -23.18
N SER A 296 -1.01 10.72 -23.38
CA SER A 296 -2.45 10.70 -23.23
C SER A 296 -2.84 9.80 -22.08
N VAL A 297 -3.65 10.35 -21.16
CA VAL A 297 -4.27 9.63 -20.05
C VAL A 297 -5.77 9.53 -20.34
N HIS A 298 -6.25 8.33 -20.61
CA HIS A 298 -7.67 8.07 -20.84
C HIS A 298 -8.24 7.28 -19.67
N THR A 299 -9.17 7.89 -18.93
CA THR A 299 -9.81 7.28 -17.77
C THR A 299 -11.30 7.12 -18.02
N ARG A 300 -11.78 5.88 -17.96
CA ARG A 300 -13.20 5.54 -18.05
C ARG A 300 -13.71 5.07 -16.70
N VAL A 301 -14.81 5.65 -16.25
CA VAL A 301 -15.42 5.41 -14.94
C VAL A 301 -16.91 5.09 -15.10
N GLU A 302 -17.35 4.10 -14.34
CA GLU A 302 -18.75 3.71 -14.22
C GLU A 302 -19.10 3.61 -12.74
N GLY A 303 -20.33 4.02 -12.40
CA GLY A 303 -20.71 4.25 -11.02
C GLY A 303 -22.18 4.54 -10.86
N ASP A 304 -22.60 4.57 -9.60
CA ASP A 304 -23.99 4.69 -9.18
C ASP A 304 -24.18 6.00 -8.40
N ILE A 305 -25.42 6.49 -8.34
CA ILE A 305 -25.77 7.60 -7.45
C ILE A 305 -26.03 7.04 -6.05
N GLY A 306 -25.19 7.42 -5.09
CA GLY A 306 -25.31 6.99 -3.69
C GLY A 306 -26.24 7.89 -2.89
N GLU A 307 -26.08 9.21 -3.03
CA GLU A 307 -26.84 10.20 -2.26
C GLU A 307 -27.15 11.44 -3.10
N MET A 308 -28.28 12.09 -2.79
CA MET A 308 -28.67 13.38 -3.33
C MET A 308 -29.30 14.24 -2.23
N GLU A 309 -28.62 15.31 -1.85
CA GLU A 309 -29.06 16.24 -0.81
C GLU A 309 -29.99 17.36 -1.32
N VAL A 310 -30.29 17.34 -2.61
CA VAL A 310 -31.23 18.27 -3.25
C VAL A 310 -32.19 17.48 -4.16
N PRO A 311 -33.39 18.02 -4.46
CA PRO A 311 -34.29 17.42 -5.43
C PRO A 311 -33.63 17.37 -6.81
N VAL A 312 -33.42 16.17 -7.33
CA VAL A 312 -32.87 15.92 -8.67
C VAL A 312 -33.75 14.88 -9.37
N ASP A 313 -34.14 15.16 -10.61
CA ASP A 313 -34.89 14.24 -11.45
C ASP A 313 -33.94 13.42 -12.33
N ILE A 314 -33.55 12.26 -11.80
CA ILE A 314 -32.65 11.29 -12.44
C ILE A 314 -33.38 10.40 -13.47
N THR A 315 -34.69 10.58 -13.67
CA THR A 315 -35.41 9.97 -14.81
C THR A 315 -35.19 10.74 -16.11
N ASN A 316 -34.76 12.01 -16.01
CA ASN A 316 -34.48 12.85 -17.16
C ASN A 316 -33.06 12.56 -17.70
N PRO A 317 -32.91 12.06 -18.94
CA PRO A 317 -31.58 11.75 -19.51
C PRO A 317 -30.64 12.96 -19.55
N ASN A 318 -31.18 14.17 -19.76
CA ASN A 318 -30.37 15.40 -19.78
C ASN A 318 -29.77 15.74 -18.41
N VAL A 319 -30.47 15.38 -17.32
CA VAL A 319 -29.96 15.54 -15.96
C VAL A 319 -28.83 14.55 -15.71
N ILE A 320 -28.98 13.30 -16.13
CA ILE A 320 -27.92 12.28 -16.03
C ILE A 320 -26.66 12.72 -16.79
N THR A 321 -26.79 13.18 -18.04
CA THR A 321 -25.63 13.66 -18.81
C THR A 321 -24.92 14.84 -18.13
N LYS A 322 -25.66 15.72 -17.45
CA LYS A 322 -25.08 16.83 -16.66
C LYS A 322 -24.34 16.33 -15.41
N ILE A 323 -24.86 15.31 -14.72
CA ILE A 323 -24.19 14.65 -13.59
C ILE A 323 -22.89 14.01 -14.08
N GLU A 324 -22.95 13.20 -15.14
CA GLU A 324 -21.78 12.57 -15.77
C GLU A 324 -20.74 13.60 -16.20
N HIS A 325 -21.17 14.74 -16.73
CA HIS A 325 -20.27 15.85 -17.04
C HIS A 325 -19.59 16.42 -15.79
N SER A 326 -20.33 16.62 -14.71
CA SER A 326 -19.78 17.17 -13.47
C SER A 326 -18.77 16.21 -12.83
N VAL A 327 -19.08 14.90 -12.80
CA VAL A 327 -18.17 13.84 -12.34
C VAL A 327 -16.90 13.82 -13.21
N ARG A 328 -17.05 13.89 -14.53
CA ARG A 328 -15.91 13.95 -15.47
C ARG A 328 -14.98 15.10 -15.15
N GLN A 329 -15.52 16.29 -14.89
CA GLN A 329 -14.71 17.46 -14.56
C GLN A 329 -13.99 17.28 -13.22
N GLU A 330 -14.65 16.73 -12.21
CA GLU A 330 -14.03 16.55 -10.90
C GLU A 330 -12.87 15.56 -10.95
N ILE A 331 -13.05 14.39 -11.57
CA ILE A 331 -11.97 13.42 -11.77
C ILE A 331 -10.84 14.02 -12.62
N LYS A 332 -11.17 14.77 -13.68
CA LYS A 332 -10.16 15.46 -14.50
C LYS A 332 -9.30 16.43 -13.68
N LYS A 333 -9.90 17.16 -12.74
CA LYS A 333 -9.13 18.05 -11.83
C LYS A 333 -8.18 17.26 -10.93
N GLU A 334 -8.60 16.11 -10.40
CA GLU A 334 -7.74 15.26 -9.57
C GLU A 334 -6.54 14.71 -10.35
N LEU A 335 -6.78 14.18 -11.55
CA LEU A 335 -5.74 13.73 -12.47
C LEU A 335 -4.75 14.86 -12.77
N GLN A 336 -5.26 16.04 -13.12
CA GLN A 336 -4.43 17.23 -13.38
C GLN A 336 -3.60 17.64 -12.15
N LYS A 337 -4.18 17.56 -10.96
CA LYS A 337 -3.49 17.94 -9.72
C LYS A 337 -2.34 16.97 -9.42
N ALA A 338 -2.58 15.66 -9.51
CA ALA A 338 -1.55 14.64 -9.34
C ALA A 338 -0.41 14.80 -10.36
N ILE A 339 -0.75 14.99 -11.63
CA ILE A 339 0.23 15.19 -12.70
C ILE A 339 1.09 16.44 -12.47
N LYS A 340 0.46 17.58 -12.16
CA LYS A 340 1.19 18.82 -11.90
C LYS A 340 2.11 18.71 -10.69
N HIS A 341 1.66 17.99 -9.66
CA HIS A 341 2.46 17.73 -8.46
C HIS A 341 3.72 16.92 -8.83
N ALA A 342 3.55 15.80 -9.51
CA ALA A 342 4.66 14.97 -9.97
C ALA A 342 5.64 15.72 -10.90
N GLN A 343 5.12 16.54 -11.82
CA GLN A 343 5.93 17.39 -12.70
C GLN A 343 6.75 18.43 -11.92
N LYS A 344 6.17 19.02 -10.86
CA LYS A 344 6.88 19.93 -9.96
C LYS A 344 8.01 19.21 -9.22
N ASP A 345 7.74 18.00 -8.75
CA ASP A 345 8.72 17.17 -8.02
C ASP A 345 9.76 16.54 -8.96
N LYS A 346 9.59 16.71 -10.29
CA LYS A 346 10.48 16.17 -11.33
C LYS A 346 10.67 14.66 -11.15
N THR A 347 9.55 13.96 -10.99
CA THR A 347 9.52 12.51 -10.76
C THR A 347 8.29 11.91 -11.42
N ASP A 348 8.52 11.07 -12.41
CA ASP A 348 7.46 10.30 -13.06
C ASP A 348 7.03 9.14 -12.15
N ILE A 349 5.99 9.36 -11.35
CA ILE A 349 5.41 8.32 -10.49
C ILE A 349 4.35 7.47 -11.20
N PHE A 350 4.06 7.77 -12.46
CA PHE A 350 2.96 7.15 -13.22
C PHE A 350 3.46 6.10 -14.22
N GLY A 351 4.75 6.13 -14.56
CA GLY A 351 5.36 5.25 -15.56
C GLY A 351 5.15 5.74 -16.99
N PHE A 352 5.09 7.06 -17.23
CA PHE A 352 4.99 7.60 -18.58
C PHE A 352 6.26 7.34 -19.41
N GLY A 353 7.43 7.38 -18.77
CA GLY A 353 8.71 6.99 -19.37
C GLY A 353 8.73 5.54 -19.82
N GLU A 354 8.15 4.64 -19.01
CA GLU A 354 7.97 3.23 -19.35
C GLU A 354 7.09 3.05 -20.58
N VAL A 355 5.94 3.74 -20.62
CA VAL A 355 5.03 3.72 -21.77
C VAL A 355 5.71 4.26 -23.04
N LEU A 356 6.53 5.30 -22.90
CA LEU A 356 7.30 5.85 -24.02
C LEU A 356 8.42 4.91 -24.48
N HIS A 357 9.11 4.25 -23.55
CA HIS A 357 10.12 3.25 -23.85
C HIS A 357 9.53 2.06 -24.62
N GLN A 358 8.37 1.55 -24.18
CA GLN A 358 7.68 0.44 -24.85
C GLN A 358 7.18 0.83 -26.24
N SER A 359 6.66 2.05 -26.42
CA SER A 359 6.08 2.48 -27.69
C SER A 359 7.11 3.04 -28.69
N ARG A 360 8.18 3.67 -28.23
CA ARG A 360 9.18 4.40 -29.05
C ARG A 360 10.61 4.24 -28.46
N PRO A 361 11.20 3.03 -28.47
CA PRO A 361 12.47 2.75 -27.81
C PRO A 361 13.66 3.56 -28.35
N ASN A 362 13.71 3.78 -29.67
CA ASN A 362 14.79 4.54 -30.31
C ASN A 362 14.79 6.01 -29.87
N GLU A 363 13.62 6.62 -29.75
CA GLU A 363 13.50 8.00 -29.30
C GLU A 363 13.68 8.10 -27.77
N TRP A 364 13.19 7.13 -27.00
CA TRP A 364 13.43 7.05 -25.56
C TRP A 364 14.93 7.06 -25.25
N THR A 365 15.74 6.33 -26.01
CA THR A 365 17.19 6.26 -25.82
C THR A 365 17.88 7.63 -25.88
N LYS A 366 17.33 8.56 -26.68
CA LYS A 366 17.85 9.93 -26.81
C LYS A 366 17.54 10.83 -25.62
N ILE A 367 16.44 10.56 -24.90
CA ILE A 367 15.92 11.46 -23.85
C ILE A 367 15.99 10.86 -22.44
N LYS A 368 16.24 9.55 -22.30
CA LYS A 368 16.11 8.80 -21.04
C LYS A 368 16.92 9.39 -19.88
N SER A 369 18.13 9.90 -20.15
CA SER A 369 19.02 10.47 -19.13
C SER A 369 18.51 11.79 -18.55
N GLU A 370 17.69 12.52 -19.32
CA GLU A 370 17.15 13.82 -18.94
C GLU A 370 15.63 13.77 -18.73
N TRP A 371 15.03 12.57 -18.74
CA TRP A 371 13.58 12.38 -18.72
C TRP A 371 12.93 13.16 -17.57
N ASN A 372 13.35 12.87 -16.35
CA ASN A 372 12.75 13.45 -15.14
C ASN A 372 13.07 14.94 -14.97
N ASP A 373 14.24 15.40 -15.43
CA ASP A 373 14.72 16.75 -15.12
C ASP A 373 14.40 17.78 -16.21
N VAL A 374 14.24 17.35 -17.47
CA VAL A 374 14.02 18.22 -18.63
C VAL A 374 12.69 17.94 -19.32
N TYR A 375 12.41 16.69 -19.67
CA TYR A 375 11.31 16.34 -20.56
C TYR A 375 9.97 16.21 -19.82
N PHE A 376 9.86 15.30 -18.86
CA PHE A 376 8.64 15.03 -18.08
C PHE A 376 8.02 16.29 -17.46
N PRO A 377 8.78 17.21 -16.81
CA PRO A 377 8.22 18.43 -16.23
C PRO A 377 7.56 19.37 -17.25
N LYS A 378 7.96 19.29 -18.52
CA LYS A 378 7.48 20.14 -19.63
C LYS A 378 6.56 19.41 -20.60
N SER A 379 6.37 18.11 -20.42
CA SER A 379 5.55 17.27 -21.30
C SER A 379 4.10 17.74 -21.30
N LYS A 380 3.49 17.80 -22.49
CA LYS A 380 2.06 18.02 -22.63
C LYS A 380 1.34 16.71 -22.35
N ILE A 381 0.46 16.72 -21.33
CA ILE A 381 -0.33 15.56 -20.93
C ILE A 381 -1.79 15.85 -21.21
N ASP A 382 -2.35 15.15 -22.19
CA ASP A 382 -3.76 15.25 -22.58
C ASP A 382 -4.59 14.27 -21.75
N ILE A 383 -5.57 14.81 -21.02
CA ILE A 383 -6.41 14.05 -20.08
C ILE A 383 -7.83 13.99 -20.62
N THR A 384 -8.27 12.78 -20.91
CA THR A 384 -9.64 12.46 -21.33
C THR A 384 -10.30 11.61 -20.26
N VAL A 385 -11.46 12.05 -19.79
CA VAL A 385 -12.24 11.32 -18.79
C VAL A 385 -13.62 11.01 -19.39
N GLU A 386 -14.06 9.78 -19.22
CA GLU A 386 -15.43 9.33 -19.49
C GLU A 386 -16.04 8.87 -18.16
N ALA A 387 -17.26 9.31 -17.89
CA ALA A 387 -18.00 8.94 -16.69
C ALA A 387 -19.40 8.54 -17.11
N TYR A 388 -19.89 7.43 -16.56
CA TYR A 388 -21.22 6.89 -16.86
C TYR A 388 -21.97 6.57 -15.57
N VAL A 389 -23.22 7.03 -15.48
CA VAL A 389 -24.13 6.61 -14.39
C VAL A 389 -24.79 5.30 -14.81
N ARG A 390 -24.64 4.25 -13.99
CA ARG A 390 -25.20 2.91 -14.25
C ARG A 390 -26.49 2.69 -13.49
N ARG A 391 -26.56 3.10 -12.23
CA ARG A 391 -27.75 2.98 -11.39
C ARG A 391 -27.96 4.23 -10.56
N ALA A 392 -29.22 4.46 -10.21
CA ALA A 392 -29.63 5.62 -9.44
C ALA A 392 -30.05 5.28 -8.00
N GLY A 393 -29.71 4.05 -7.55
CA GLY A 393 -30.16 3.49 -6.27
C GLY A 393 -31.55 2.83 -6.34
N LEU A 394 -32.18 2.62 -5.19
CA LEU A 394 -33.54 2.04 -5.08
C LEU A 394 -34.66 3.01 -5.47
N ARG A 395 -34.34 4.28 -5.72
CA ARG A 395 -35.31 5.35 -6.01
C ARG A 395 -34.87 6.19 -7.20
N ASN A 396 -35.81 6.45 -8.10
CA ASN A 396 -35.60 7.32 -9.27
C ASN A 396 -35.86 8.82 -8.98
N LYS A 397 -36.31 9.17 -7.77
CA LYS A 397 -36.45 10.55 -7.32
C LYS A 397 -35.91 10.65 -5.90
N SER A 398 -35.23 11.76 -5.57
CA SER A 398 -34.83 12.04 -4.19
C SER A 398 -36.07 12.06 -3.29
N PHE A 399 -35.94 11.56 -2.05
CA PHE A 399 -36.99 11.68 -1.03
C PHE A 399 -37.44 13.13 -0.84
N LEU A 400 -36.50 14.07 -0.95
CA LEU A 400 -36.74 15.51 -0.80
C LEU A 400 -37.67 16.08 -1.88
N SER A 401 -37.76 15.44 -3.05
CA SER A 401 -38.68 15.87 -4.11
C SER A 401 -40.14 15.73 -3.67
N GLY A 402 -40.49 14.60 -3.04
CA GLY A 402 -41.87 14.36 -2.55
C GLY A 402 -42.23 15.22 -1.34
N VAL A 403 -41.25 15.55 -0.48
CA VAL A 403 -41.48 16.48 0.63
C VAL A 403 -41.86 17.87 0.11
N LYS A 404 -41.17 18.39 -0.91
CA LYS A 404 -41.52 19.71 -1.49
C LYS A 404 -42.88 19.75 -2.17
N GLU A 405 -43.35 18.64 -2.75
CA GLU A 405 -44.67 18.58 -3.39
C GLU A 405 -45.82 18.60 -2.37
N ASN A 406 -45.62 18.05 -1.17
CA ASN A 406 -46.65 18.02 -0.11
C ASN A 406 -46.84 19.35 0.64
N TYR A 407 -45.93 20.32 0.46
CA TYR A 407 -45.98 21.65 1.11
C TYR A 407 -46.12 22.79 0.09
N LYS A 408 -46.47 22.48 -1.16
CA LYS A 408 -47.00 23.42 -2.14
C LYS A 408 -48.50 23.23 -2.23
#